data_AF-A0A7S1AVL6-F1
#
_entry.id   AF-A0A7S1AVL6-F1
#
_cell.length_a   1.000
_cell.length_b   1.000
_cell.length_c   1.000
_cell.angle_alpha   90.00
_cell.angle_beta   90.00
_cell.angle_gamma   90.00
#
_symmetry.space_group_name_H-M   'P 1'
#
loop_
_entity.id
_entity.type
_entity.pdbx_description
1 polymer ?
#
loop_
_entity_poly.entity_id
_entity_poly.type
_entity_poly.pdbx_seq_one_letter_code
_entity_poly.pdbx_strand_id
1 'polypeptide(L)'
;MAQAMSAALFAPVYAGLPRPPDESTVERPRPERYTCDVVRDALPELEYQLEEAVVQGDVERVHEILARGADKDAPLDKDGRTALMIACAAGWMDLVKHLVEVEDVDIDGVVSRGGFRAIDYAGKEQHMFPNENDIVDYLKSKGSQFTWWGAAFAGDIRRLQVFIDHGQDVNEINPVMWNFSAVDCAIAGGCGKAAHFLVARGGLVSIRNCQVPLLDEQLASTGRNDAFMYKQWGLEKGEYFLY
;
A
#
# COMPACT_ATOMS: atom_id res chain seq x y z
N MET A 1 -41.19 14.24 -33.36
CA MET A 1 -41.30 15.37 -32.41
C MET A 1 -41.30 14.79 -30.99
N ALA A 2 -40.12 14.55 -30.42
CA ALA A 2 -39.99 14.20 -29.01
C ALA A 2 -39.93 15.51 -28.23
N GLN A 3 -40.98 15.81 -27.45
CA GLN A 3 -41.08 17.01 -26.64
C GLN A 3 -39.95 17.08 -25.61
N ALA A 4 -39.36 18.27 -25.51
CA ALA A 4 -38.44 18.68 -24.47
C ALA A 4 -39.12 18.64 -23.08
N MET A 5 -39.27 17.46 -22.49
CA MET A 5 -39.68 17.30 -21.09
C MET A 5 -38.43 17.12 -20.21
N SER A 6 -37.75 18.21 -19.86
CA SER A 6 -36.63 18.10 -18.92
C SER A 6 -36.41 19.33 -18.04
N ALA A 7 -36.47 20.56 -18.57
CA ALA A 7 -36.09 21.74 -17.77
C ALA A 7 -37.21 22.31 -16.87
N ALA A 8 -38.48 22.21 -17.29
CA ALA A 8 -39.59 22.95 -16.65
C ALA A 8 -40.12 22.33 -15.35
N LEU A 9 -39.96 21.01 -15.15
CA LEU A 9 -40.47 20.31 -13.97
C LEU A 9 -39.62 20.55 -12.70
N PHE A 10 -38.34 20.85 -12.87
CA PHE A 10 -37.43 21.07 -11.75
C PHE A 10 -37.26 22.55 -11.36
N ALA A 11 -37.56 23.48 -12.27
CA ALA A 11 -37.48 24.92 -12.00
C ALA A 11 -38.21 25.39 -10.72
N PRO A 12 -39.46 24.95 -10.40
CA PRO A 12 -40.13 25.39 -9.17
C PRO A 12 -39.53 24.78 -7.90
N VAL A 13 -38.91 23.60 -8.00
CA VAL A 13 -38.22 22.95 -6.87
C VAL A 13 -36.96 23.74 -6.48
N TYR A 14 -36.21 24.21 -7.47
CA TYR A 14 -35.00 25.01 -7.23
C TYR A 14 -35.30 26.47 -6.85
N ALA A 15 -36.44 27.02 -7.26
CA ALA A 15 -36.82 28.41 -6.98
C ALA A 15 -37.14 28.69 -5.49
N GLY A 16 -37.55 27.66 -4.74
CA GLY A 16 -37.86 27.77 -3.30
C GLY A 16 -36.67 27.49 -2.39
N LEU A 17 -35.53 27.05 -2.92
CA LEU A 17 -34.34 26.82 -2.12
C LEU A 17 -33.70 28.17 -1.75
N PRO A 18 -33.20 28.33 -0.51
CA PRO A 18 -32.40 29.50 -0.17
C PRO A 18 -31.23 29.57 -1.16
N ARG A 19 -30.99 30.78 -1.71
CA ARG A 19 -29.80 30.98 -2.53
C ARG A 19 -28.58 30.63 -1.68
N PRO A 20 -27.61 29.86 -2.20
CA PRO A 20 -26.37 29.66 -1.49
C PRO A 20 -25.77 31.03 -1.18
N PRO A 21 -25.15 31.20 0.01
CA PRO A 21 -24.49 32.45 0.34
C PRO A 21 -23.50 32.83 -0.78
N ASP A 22 -23.38 34.13 -1.07
CA ASP A 22 -22.48 34.62 -2.11
C ASP A 22 -21.02 34.44 -1.67
N GLU A 23 -20.48 33.25 -1.94
CA GLU A 23 -19.11 32.85 -1.59
C GLU A 23 -18.04 33.68 -2.31
N SER A 24 -18.41 34.55 -3.27
CA SER A 24 -17.47 35.43 -3.96
C SER A 24 -16.78 36.44 -3.04
N THR A 25 -17.35 36.69 -1.87
CA THR A 25 -16.82 37.63 -0.86
C THR A 25 -15.97 36.95 0.22
N VAL A 26 -16.02 35.62 0.32
CA VAL A 26 -15.24 34.86 1.29
C VAL A 26 -13.94 34.44 0.61
N GLU A 27 -12.87 35.21 0.80
CA GLU A 27 -11.52 34.72 0.49
C GLU A 27 -11.26 33.48 1.33
N ARG A 28 -11.40 32.30 0.73
CA ARG A 28 -10.94 31.05 1.34
C ARG A 28 -9.42 31.16 1.39
N PRO A 29 -8.78 31.21 2.58
CA PRO A 29 -7.34 31.24 2.65
C PRO A 29 -6.80 30.02 1.91
N ARG A 30 -5.84 30.23 1.02
CA ARG A 30 -5.13 29.12 0.39
C ARG A 30 -4.44 28.34 1.51
N PRO A 31 -4.52 27.00 1.53
CA PRO A 31 -3.76 26.24 2.51
C PRO A 31 -2.28 26.57 2.35
N GLU A 32 -1.56 26.64 3.47
CA GLU A 32 -0.12 26.98 3.49
C GLU A 32 0.70 25.96 2.69
N ARG A 33 0.18 24.73 2.57
CA ARG A 33 0.70 23.63 1.76
C ARG A 33 -0.35 23.21 0.75
N TYR A 34 0.06 23.02 -0.50
CA TYR A 34 -0.83 22.60 -1.59
C TYR A 34 -0.12 21.58 -2.47
N THR A 35 -0.20 20.32 -2.09
CA THR A 35 0.15 19.17 -2.92
C THR A 35 -1.12 18.60 -3.58
N CYS A 36 -1.00 17.59 -4.45
CA CYS A 36 -2.17 16.87 -4.96
C CYS A 36 -2.82 15.94 -3.91
N ASP A 37 -2.33 15.98 -2.66
CA ASP A 37 -2.54 14.98 -1.64
C ASP A 37 -3.12 15.62 -0.39
N VAL A 38 -4.46 15.77 -0.36
CA VAL A 38 -5.18 16.43 0.74
C VAL A 38 -4.84 15.86 2.12
N VAL A 39 -4.57 14.55 2.20
CA VAL A 39 -4.17 13.89 3.45
C VAL A 39 -2.79 14.37 3.90
N ARG A 40 -1.84 14.48 2.98
CA ARG A 40 -0.47 14.93 3.23
C ARG A 40 -0.43 16.40 3.64
N ASP A 41 -1.22 17.24 2.98
CA ASP A 41 -1.32 18.66 3.30
C ASP A 41 -1.98 18.93 4.66
N ALA A 42 -2.79 17.99 5.15
CA ALA A 42 -3.46 18.07 6.45
C ALA A 42 -2.60 17.56 7.62
N LEU A 43 -1.41 17.00 7.36
CA LEU A 43 -0.52 16.54 8.42
C LEU A 43 0.06 17.72 9.21
N PRO A 44 0.31 17.54 10.52
CA PRO A 44 1.06 18.54 11.26
C PRO A 44 2.49 18.67 10.70
N GLU A 45 3.13 19.80 11.01
CA GLU A 45 4.40 20.20 10.39
C GLU A 45 5.50 19.14 10.57
N LEU A 46 5.57 18.54 11.76
CA LEU A 46 6.60 17.56 12.12
C LEU A 46 6.41 16.23 11.37
N GLU A 47 5.18 15.72 11.28
CA GLU A 47 4.86 14.46 10.59
C GLU A 47 5.05 14.59 9.08
N TYR A 48 4.75 15.76 8.51
CA TYR A 48 5.07 16.03 7.11
C TYR A 48 6.58 16.01 6.85
N GLN A 49 7.37 16.65 7.72
CA GLN A 49 8.83 16.62 7.60
C GLN A 49 9.38 15.20 7.81
N LEU A 50 8.75 14.42 8.68
CA LEU A 50 9.07 13.02 8.92
C LEU A 50 8.80 12.19 7.66
N GLU A 51 7.64 12.37 7.03
CA GLU A 51 7.30 11.69 5.77
C GLU A 51 8.34 11.96 4.68
N GLU A 52 8.70 13.22 4.46
CA GLU A 52 9.69 13.60 3.46
C GLU A 52 11.07 12.96 3.73
N ALA A 53 11.52 12.99 4.99
CA ALA A 53 12.78 12.39 5.40
C ALA A 53 12.79 10.85 5.23
N VAL A 54 11.68 10.19 5.56
CA VAL A 54 11.54 8.73 5.44
C VAL A 54 11.49 8.30 3.97
N VAL A 55 10.82 9.06 3.10
CA VAL A 55 10.80 8.79 1.66
C VAL A 55 12.21 8.91 1.06
N GLN A 56 12.99 9.90 1.51
CA GLN A 56 14.37 10.09 1.09
C GLN A 56 15.35 9.07 1.71
N GLY A 57 14.95 8.34 2.75
CA GLY A 57 15.83 7.40 3.46
C GLY A 57 16.83 8.07 4.40
N ASP A 58 16.58 9.31 4.80
CA ASP A 58 17.57 10.17 5.47
C ASP A 58 17.56 9.95 6.98
N VAL A 59 18.38 8.98 7.44
CA VAL A 59 18.36 8.44 8.82
C VAL A 59 18.59 9.52 9.88
N GLU A 60 19.55 10.41 9.67
CA GLU A 60 19.89 11.47 10.63
C GLU A 60 18.73 12.44 10.82
N ARG A 61 18.11 12.85 9.71
CA ARG A 61 16.96 13.76 9.71
C ARG A 61 15.75 13.12 10.38
N VAL A 62 15.50 11.83 10.15
CA VAL A 62 14.43 11.08 10.84
C VAL A 62 14.67 11.07 12.35
N HIS A 63 15.90 10.78 12.80
CA HIS A 63 16.23 10.80 14.23
C HIS A 63 15.99 12.18 14.85
N GLU A 64 16.43 13.25 14.20
CA GLU A 64 16.21 14.62 14.70
C GLU A 64 14.73 14.97 14.84
N ILE A 65 13.90 14.58 13.88
CA ILE A 65 12.46 14.90 13.87
C ILE A 65 11.73 14.10 14.97
N LEU A 66 12.07 12.82 15.14
CA LEU A 66 11.54 11.99 16.23
C LEU A 66 11.98 12.53 17.60
N ALA A 67 13.23 12.98 17.74
CA ALA A 67 13.74 13.63 18.94
C ALA A 67 13.02 14.96 19.27
N ARG A 68 12.47 15.65 18.26
CA ARG A 68 11.62 16.84 18.45
C ARG A 68 10.20 16.51 18.92
N GLY A 69 9.85 15.24 19.03
CA GLY A 69 8.55 14.76 19.52
C GLY A 69 7.53 14.48 18.43
N ALA A 70 7.95 14.24 17.19
CA ALA A 70 7.06 13.71 16.16
C ALA A 70 6.53 12.33 16.58
N ASP A 71 5.26 12.05 16.25
CA ASP A 71 4.69 10.74 16.53
C ASP A 71 5.24 9.69 15.55
N LYS A 72 5.96 8.69 16.09
CA LYS A 72 6.61 7.61 15.33
C LYS A 72 5.62 6.68 14.65
N ASP A 73 4.39 6.59 15.17
CA ASP A 73 3.32 5.73 14.66
C ASP A 73 2.24 6.50 13.87
N ALA A 74 2.50 7.78 13.58
CA ALA A 74 1.58 8.61 12.82
C ALA A 74 1.32 8.04 11.40
N PRO A 75 0.09 8.15 10.89
CA PRO A 75 -0.22 7.85 9.50
C PRO A 75 0.33 8.97 8.59
N LEU A 76 1.44 8.70 7.91
CA LEU A 76 2.18 9.69 7.13
C LEU A 76 1.67 9.87 5.69
N ASP A 77 0.83 8.96 5.22
CA ASP A 77 0.40 8.94 3.81
C ASP A 77 -1.09 8.58 3.67
N LYS A 78 -1.64 8.73 2.46
CA LYS A 78 -3.01 8.36 2.07
C LYS A 78 -3.37 6.92 2.38
N ASP A 79 -2.41 6.01 2.32
CA ASP A 79 -2.59 4.61 2.66
C ASP A 79 -2.57 4.36 4.18
N GLY A 80 -2.30 5.39 4.98
CA GLY A 80 -2.13 5.28 6.43
C GLY A 80 -0.85 4.53 6.81
N ARG A 81 0.21 4.69 6.03
CA ARG A 81 1.51 4.05 6.29
C ARG A 81 2.27 4.81 7.39
N THR A 82 2.88 4.07 8.31
CA THR A 82 3.81 4.62 9.31
C THR A 82 5.22 4.77 8.73
N ALA A 83 6.11 5.46 9.44
CA ALA A 83 7.52 5.62 9.05
C ALA A 83 8.19 4.26 8.74
N LEU A 84 7.97 3.25 9.59
CA LEU A 84 8.53 1.92 9.41
C LEU A 84 7.99 1.23 8.16
N MET A 85 6.69 1.39 7.85
CA MET A 85 6.08 0.80 6.65
C MET A 85 6.66 1.41 5.37
N ILE A 86 6.84 2.74 5.33
CA ILE A 86 7.41 3.42 4.17
C ILE A 86 8.88 3.00 3.99
N ALA A 87 9.66 2.93 5.07
CA ALA A 87 11.05 2.45 5.03
C ALA A 87 11.15 1.01 4.49
N CYS A 88 10.25 0.13 4.93
CA CYS A 88 10.18 -1.25 4.44
C CYS A 88 9.77 -1.36 2.97
N ALA A 89 8.81 -0.52 2.53
CA ALA A 89 8.37 -0.47 1.14
C ALA A 89 9.47 0.05 0.20
N ALA A 90 10.20 1.09 0.63
CA ALA A 90 11.28 1.68 -0.16
C ALA A 90 12.59 0.87 -0.11
N GLY A 91 12.73 -0.08 0.81
CA GLY A 91 13.91 -0.94 0.92
C GLY A 91 15.09 -0.32 1.69
N TRP A 92 14.84 0.72 2.48
CA TRP A 92 15.84 1.44 3.27
C TRP A 92 16.27 0.63 4.51
N MET A 93 17.15 -0.36 4.33
CA MET A 93 17.57 -1.26 5.42
C MET A 93 18.16 -0.52 6.62
N ASP A 94 19.00 0.49 6.39
CA ASP A 94 19.66 1.23 7.46
C ASP A 94 18.64 2.05 8.28
N LEU A 95 17.65 2.64 7.61
CA LEU A 95 16.55 3.33 8.26
C LEU A 95 15.66 2.37 9.05
N VAL A 96 15.37 1.18 8.50
CA VAL A 96 14.59 0.14 9.21
C VAL A 96 15.31 -0.29 10.49
N LYS A 97 16.62 -0.55 10.44
CA LYS A 97 17.40 -0.89 11.64
C LYS A 97 17.38 0.25 12.65
N HIS A 98 17.55 1.50 12.20
CA HIS A 98 17.52 2.65 13.08
C HIS A 98 16.18 2.79 13.80
N LEU A 99 15.06 2.71 13.07
CA LEU A 99 13.72 2.81 13.64
C LEU A 99 13.42 1.68 14.64
N VAL A 100 13.88 0.46 14.38
CA VAL A 100 13.64 -0.70 15.26
C VAL A 100 14.56 -0.71 16.47
N GLU A 101 15.83 -0.32 16.33
CA GLU A 101 16.84 -0.49 17.39
C GLU A 101 17.05 0.77 18.24
N VAL A 102 16.86 1.96 17.66
CA VAL A 102 17.10 3.24 18.34
C VAL A 102 15.79 3.83 18.85
N GLU A 103 14.77 3.88 17.99
CA GLU A 103 13.50 4.54 18.28
C GLU A 103 12.45 3.63 18.95
N ASP A 104 12.79 2.34 19.09
CA ASP A 104 11.96 1.30 19.70
C ASP A 104 10.53 1.31 19.13
N VAL A 105 10.42 1.41 17.80
CA VAL A 105 9.13 1.40 17.09
C VAL A 105 8.50 0.00 17.20
N ASP A 106 7.19 -0.05 17.47
CA ASP A 106 6.46 -1.32 17.47
C ASP A 106 6.39 -1.89 16.06
N ILE A 107 7.11 -2.99 15.86
CA ILE A 107 7.27 -3.65 14.55
C ILE A 107 5.92 -4.18 14.03
N ASP A 108 5.04 -4.62 14.93
CA ASP A 108 3.77 -5.27 14.63
C ASP A 108 2.55 -4.39 14.93
N GLY A 109 2.79 -3.10 15.27
CA GLY A 109 1.81 -2.16 15.82
C GLY A 109 0.66 -1.80 14.88
N VAL A 110 0.66 -0.56 14.40
CA VAL A 110 -0.43 -0.03 13.57
C VAL A 110 -0.48 -0.78 12.23
N VAL A 111 -1.69 -1.04 11.72
CA VAL A 111 -1.90 -1.53 10.35
C VAL A 111 -2.30 -0.39 9.43
N SER A 112 -1.80 -0.44 8.20
CA SER A 112 -2.21 0.46 7.11
C SER A 112 -3.71 0.30 6.82
N ARG A 113 -4.32 1.25 6.11
CA ARG A 113 -5.72 1.16 5.66
C ARG A 113 -5.99 -0.12 4.87
N GLY A 114 -4.97 -0.64 4.16
CA GLY A 114 -5.05 -1.91 3.44
C GLY A 114 -4.96 -3.17 4.31
N GLY A 115 -4.79 -3.04 5.63
CA GLY A 115 -4.57 -4.16 6.55
C GLY A 115 -3.15 -4.72 6.50
N PHE A 116 -2.18 -3.91 6.09
CA PHE A 116 -0.77 -4.31 5.98
C PHE A 116 0.08 -3.78 7.13
N ARG A 117 1.06 -4.59 7.53
CA ARG A 117 2.15 -4.25 8.46
C ARG A 117 3.44 -3.93 7.70
N ALA A 118 4.44 -3.44 8.41
CA ALA A 118 5.76 -3.15 7.84
C ALA A 118 6.39 -4.36 7.11
N ILE A 119 6.32 -5.54 7.73
CA ILE A 119 6.82 -6.79 7.12
C ILE A 119 6.07 -7.15 5.83
N ASP A 120 4.78 -6.85 5.74
CA ASP A 120 3.98 -7.15 4.55
C ASP A 120 4.39 -6.29 3.36
N TYR A 121 4.69 -5.01 3.61
CA TYR A 121 5.25 -4.12 2.59
C TYR A 121 6.62 -4.61 2.12
N ALA A 122 7.50 -5.02 3.04
CA ALA A 122 8.80 -5.60 2.66
C ALA A 122 8.63 -6.86 1.78
N GLY A 123 7.72 -7.77 2.16
CA GLY A 123 7.46 -9.01 1.41
C GLY A 123 6.79 -8.78 0.06
N LYS A 124 5.91 -7.77 -0.06
CA LYS A 124 5.25 -7.38 -1.31
C LYS A 124 6.27 -6.84 -2.31
N GLU A 125 7.10 -5.90 -1.89
CA GLU A 125 8.03 -5.20 -2.78
C GLU A 125 9.24 -6.09 -3.16
N GLN A 126 9.70 -6.99 -2.29
CA GLN A 126 10.78 -7.94 -2.59
C GLN A 126 10.48 -8.87 -3.78
N HIS A 127 9.20 -9.18 -4.05
CA HIS A 127 8.83 -9.99 -5.21
C HIS A 127 8.57 -9.18 -6.48
N MET A 128 8.20 -7.90 -6.33
CA MET A 128 8.04 -6.98 -7.46
C MET A 128 9.40 -6.55 -8.02
N PHE A 129 10.37 -6.34 -7.12
CA PHE A 129 11.76 -6.05 -7.45
C PHE A 129 12.65 -6.95 -6.57
N PRO A 130 13.38 -7.93 -7.14
CA PRO A 130 14.24 -8.81 -6.36
C PRO A 130 15.32 -7.99 -5.65
N ASN A 131 15.05 -7.67 -4.38
CA ASN A 131 15.95 -6.88 -3.56
C ASN A 131 17.03 -7.81 -2.99
N GLU A 132 18.29 -7.38 -3.10
CA GLU A 132 19.44 -8.02 -2.43
C GLU A 132 19.37 -7.93 -0.89
N ASN A 133 18.47 -7.12 -0.34
CA ASN A 133 18.42 -6.81 1.09
C ASN A 133 17.38 -7.67 1.83
N ASP A 134 17.83 -8.37 2.86
CA ASP A 134 17.03 -9.30 3.67
C ASP A 134 16.20 -8.61 4.77
N ILE A 135 15.45 -7.55 4.43
CA ILE A 135 14.59 -6.82 5.40
C ILE A 135 13.57 -7.78 6.03
N VAL A 136 12.97 -8.65 5.22
CA VAL A 136 11.99 -9.64 5.70
C VAL A 136 12.62 -10.59 6.74
N ASP A 137 13.85 -11.06 6.50
CA ASP A 137 14.51 -11.98 7.44
C ASP A 137 14.94 -11.25 8.71
N TYR A 138 15.34 -9.98 8.60
CA TYR A 138 15.58 -9.14 9.77
C TYR A 138 14.32 -8.98 10.62
N LEU A 139 13.19 -8.59 10.02
CA LEU A 139 11.93 -8.41 10.74
C LEU A 139 11.43 -9.73 11.35
N LYS A 140 11.58 -10.86 10.64
CA LYS A 140 11.32 -12.20 11.19
C LYS A 140 12.23 -12.54 12.37
N SER A 141 13.52 -12.16 12.31
CA SER A 141 14.47 -12.39 13.41
C SER A 141 14.09 -11.61 14.68
N LYS A 142 13.43 -10.45 14.52
CA LYS A 142 12.85 -9.67 15.62
C LYS A 142 11.47 -10.17 16.06
N GLY A 143 10.93 -11.21 15.41
CA GLY A 143 9.67 -11.85 15.77
C GLY A 143 8.45 -11.35 15.01
N SER A 144 8.61 -10.43 14.06
CA SER A 144 7.49 -9.93 13.25
C SER A 144 6.95 -11.01 12.31
N GLN A 145 5.65 -10.96 12.08
CA GLN A 145 4.98 -11.95 11.26
C GLN A 145 3.96 -11.31 10.31
N PHE A 146 3.83 -11.89 9.12
CA PHE A 146 2.92 -11.36 8.09
C PHE A 146 1.46 -11.34 8.52
N THR A 147 0.66 -10.48 7.92
CA THR A 147 -0.80 -10.59 7.97
C THR A 147 -1.29 -11.65 6.99
N TRP A 148 -2.60 -11.92 6.98
CA TRP A 148 -3.23 -12.78 5.97
C TRP A 148 -2.91 -12.31 4.55
N TRP A 149 -3.11 -11.01 4.28
CA TRP A 149 -2.84 -10.41 2.97
C TRP A 149 -1.35 -10.41 2.63
N GLY A 150 -0.51 -10.01 3.58
CA GLY A 150 0.94 -10.01 3.38
C GLY A 150 1.52 -11.40 3.16
N ALA A 151 1.02 -12.43 3.84
CA ALA A 151 1.44 -13.81 3.64
C ALA A 151 1.09 -14.31 2.24
N ALA A 152 -0.07 -13.90 1.70
CA ALA A 152 -0.46 -14.22 0.33
C ALA A 152 0.48 -13.57 -0.70
N PHE A 153 0.78 -12.27 -0.55
CA PHE A 153 1.73 -11.56 -1.42
C PHE A 153 3.15 -12.12 -1.33
N ALA A 154 3.64 -12.33 -0.11
CA ALA A 154 4.98 -12.84 0.15
C ALA A 154 5.13 -14.34 -0.23
N GLY A 155 4.02 -15.05 -0.38
CA GLY A 155 4.00 -16.48 -0.68
C GLY A 155 4.37 -17.37 0.51
N ASP A 156 4.13 -16.93 1.74
CA ASP A 156 4.38 -17.71 2.96
C ASP A 156 3.27 -18.75 3.19
N ILE A 157 3.41 -19.89 2.52
CA ILE A 157 2.43 -20.99 2.57
C ILE A 157 2.23 -21.51 4.00
N ARG A 158 3.30 -21.58 4.81
CA ARG A 158 3.21 -22.09 6.18
C ARG A 158 2.31 -21.19 7.01
N ARG A 159 2.47 -19.89 6.84
CA ARG A 159 1.66 -18.91 7.53
C ARG A 159 0.22 -18.86 7.04
N LEU A 160 -0.01 -18.96 5.73
CA LEU A 160 -1.36 -19.12 5.17
C LEU A 160 -2.06 -20.37 5.72
N GLN A 161 -1.33 -21.48 5.84
CA GLN A 161 -1.86 -22.72 6.43
C GLN A 161 -2.34 -22.50 7.86
N VAL A 162 -1.57 -21.78 8.69
CA VAL A 162 -1.97 -21.46 10.08
C VAL A 162 -3.26 -20.63 10.11
N PHE A 163 -3.42 -19.64 9.24
CA PHE A 163 -4.66 -18.85 9.18
C PHE A 163 -5.87 -19.69 8.75
N ILE A 164 -5.71 -20.55 7.73
CA ILE A 164 -6.77 -21.46 7.28
C ILE A 164 -7.16 -22.45 8.39
N ASP A 165 -6.18 -22.97 9.13
CA ASP A 165 -6.42 -23.90 10.23
C ASP A 165 -7.14 -23.21 11.41
N HIS A 166 -6.97 -21.90 11.58
CA HIS A 166 -7.75 -21.06 12.49
C HIS A 166 -9.14 -20.66 11.96
N GLY A 167 -9.52 -21.10 10.76
CA GLY A 167 -10.83 -20.84 10.17
C GLY A 167 -10.92 -19.53 9.37
N GLN A 168 -9.81 -18.97 8.90
CA GLN A 168 -9.83 -17.83 7.98
C GLN A 168 -10.59 -18.20 6.70
N ASP A 169 -11.50 -17.31 6.26
CA ASP A 169 -12.17 -17.47 4.97
C ASP A 169 -11.19 -17.23 3.82
N VAL A 170 -10.96 -18.27 3.02
CA VAL A 170 -10.05 -18.22 1.84
C VAL A 170 -10.55 -17.23 0.79
N ASN A 171 -11.87 -17.00 0.75
CA ASN A 171 -12.53 -16.12 -0.21
C ASN A 171 -12.86 -14.74 0.36
N GLU A 172 -12.28 -14.39 1.52
CA GLU A 172 -12.37 -13.03 2.03
C GLU A 172 -11.84 -12.04 0.98
N ILE A 173 -12.50 -10.88 0.89
CA ILE A 173 -12.19 -9.82 -0.06
C ILE A 173 -11.76 -8.59 0.72
N ASN A 174 -10.63 -7.99 0.34
CA ASN A 174 -10.17 -6.73 0.92
C ASN A 174 -10.82 -5.53 0.20
N PRO A 175 -11.73 -4.77 0.84
CA PRO A 175 -12.46 -3.69 0.18
C PRO A 175 -11.59 -2.49 -0.17
N VAL A 176 -10.50 -2.28 0.57
CA VAL A 176 -9.57 -1.17 0.36
C VAL A 176 -8.63 -1.48 -0.80
N MET A 177 -8.22 -2.74 -0.93
CA MET A 177 -7.30 -3.21 -1.96
C MET A 177 -8.05 -3.73 -3.19
N TRP A 178 -8.78 -2.84 -3.87
CA TRP A 178 -9.46 -3.13 -5.15
C TRP A 178 -10.31 -4.42 -5.13
N ASN A 179 -10.88 -4.79 -3.98
CA ASN A 179 -11.61 -6.05 -3.78
C ASN A 179 -10.78 -7.30 -4.13
N PHE A 180 -9.51 -7.35 -3.73
CA PHE A 180 -8.66 -8.53 -3.93
C PHE A 180 -9.03 -9.65 -2.95
N SER A 181 -9.12 -10.88 -3.45
CA SER A 181 -9.06 -12.08 -2.63
C SER A 181 -7.60 -12.46 -2.31
N ALA A 182 -7.39 -13.38 -1.37
CA ALA A 182 -6.05 -13.89 -1.06
C ALA A 182 -5.38 -14.54 -2.29
N VAL A 183 -6.16 -15.17 -3.16
CA VAL A 183 -5.69 -15.75 -4.43
C VAL A 183 -5.21 -14.63 -5.37
N ASP A 184 -5.97 -13.53 -5.49
CA ASP A 184 -5.58 -12.39 -6.32
C ASP A 184 -4.30 -11.73 -5.79
N CYS A 185 -4.15 -11.62 -4.47
CA CYS A 185 -2.92 -11.12 -3.83
C CYS A 185 -1.71 -12.01 -4.16
N ALA A 186 -1.87 -13.33 -4.07
CA ALA A 186 -0.79 -14.27 -4.41
C ALA A 186 -0.41 -14.22 -5.89
N ILE A 187 -1.39 -14.05 -6.78
CA ILE A 187 -1.16 -13.87 -8.22
C ILE A 187 -0.44 -12.53 -8.48
N ALA A 188 -0.91 -11.44 -7.87
CA ALA A 188 -0.32 -10.11 -8.02
C ALA A 188 1.12 -10.04 -7.47
N GLY A 189 1.42 -10.77 -6.40
CA GLY A 189 2.80 -10.94 -5.88
C GLY A 189 3.67 -11.88 -6.72
N GLY A 190 3.14 -12.50 -7.77
CA GLY A 190 3.85 -13.50 -8.59
C GLY A 190 4.11 -14.83 -7.87
N CYS A 191 3.47 -15.09 -6.74
CA CYS A 191 3.66 -16.26 -5.90
C CYS A 191 2.75 -17.43 -6.33
N GLY A 192 3.01 -18.00 -7.51
CA GLY A 192 2.18 -19.07 -8.09
C GLY A 192 1.98 -20.30 -7.19
N LYS A 193 2.96 -20.65 -6.35
CA LYS A 193 2.81 -21.76 -5.37
C LYS A 193 1.78 -21.45 -4.28
N ALA A 194 1.75 -20.21 -3.79
CA ALA A 194 0.77 -19.77 -2.81
C ALA A 194 -0.62 -19.66 -3.44
N ALA A 195 -0.71 -19.16 -4.68
CA ALA A 195 -1.96 -19.13 -5.43
C ALA A 195 -2.53 -20.55 -5.62
N HIS A 196 -1.72 -21.51 -6.08
CA HIS A 196 -2.15 -22.91 -6.20
C HIS A 196 -2.58 -23.51 -4.87
N PHE A 197 -1.85 -23.22 -3.80
CA PHE A 197 -2.19 -23.68 -2.45
C PHE A 197 -3.56 -23.15 -1.99
N LEU A 198 -3.85 -21.87 -2.21
CA LEU A 198 -5.14 -21.26 -1.87
C LEU A 198 -6.28 -21.81 -2.73
N VAL A 199 -6.06 -21.98 -4.03
CA VAL A 199 -7.05 -22.60 -4.94
C VAL A 199 -7.36 -24.04 -4.53
N ALA A 200 -6.34 -24.82 -4.14
CA ALA A 200 -6.54 -26.18 -3.62
C ALA A 200 -7.38 -26.22 -2.32
N ARG A 201 -7.47 -25.10 -1.60
CA ARG A 201 -8.29 -24.94 -0.39
C ARG A 201 -9.65 -24.27 -0.66
N GLY A 202 -10.06 -24.16 -1.93
CA GLY A 202 -11.35 -23.62 -2.32
C GLY A 202 -11.36 -22.11 -2.61
N GLY A 203 -10.18 -21.51 -2.79
CA GLY A 203 -10.04 -20.13 -3.24
C GLY A 203 -10.54 -19.95 -4.67
N LEU A 204 -11.41 -18.97 -4.87
CA LEU A 204 -11.94 -18.60 -6.18
C LEU A 204 -10.94 -17.72 -6.92
N VAL A 205 -10.68 -18.04 -8.18
CA VAL A 205 -9.90 -17.18 -9.07
C VAL A 205 -10.85 -16.17 -9.70
N SER A 206 -10.68 -14.89 -9.38
CA SER A 206 -11.49 -13.84 -9.98
C SER A 206 -10.94 -13.47 -11.36
N ILE A 207 -11.80 -13.47 -12.39
CA ILE A 207 -11.47 -12.91 -13.70
C ILE A 207 -12.02 -11.50 -13.74
N ARG A 208 -11.15 -10.49 -13.67
CA ARG A 208 -11.56 -9.08 -13.66
C ARG A 208 -11.30 -8.44 -15.02
N ASN A 209 -12.35 -7.98 -15.67
CA ASN A 209 -12.32 -7.33 -17.00
C ASN A 209 -11.53 -6.01 -17.06
N CYS A 210 -11.08 -5.47 -15.91
CA CYS A 210 -10.20 -4.31 -15.86
C CYS A 210 -8.72 -4.68 -16.06
N GLN A 211 -8.41 -5.99 -16.16
CA GLN A 211 -7.12 -6.51 -16.55
C GLN A 211 -7.29 -7.13 -17.94
N VAL A 212 -6.63 -6.53 -18.94
CA VAL A 212 -6.58 -6.97 -20.33
C VAL A 212 -6.39 -8.51 -20.39
N PRO A 213 -7.11 -9.24 -21.25
CA PRO A 213 -6.96 -10.68 -21.34
C PRO A 213 -5.52 -11.01 -21.70
N LEU A 214 -4.81 -11.63 -20.75
CA LEU A 214 -3.53 -12.26 -21.01
C LEU A 214 -3.77 -13.32 -22.10
N LEU A 215 -3.17 -13.13 -23.29
CA LEU A 215 -3.06 -14.19 -24.29
C LEU A 215 -2.34 -15.41 -23.67
N ASP A 216 -2.49 -16.60 -24.25
CA ASP A 216 -1.83 -17.83 -23.80
C ASP A 216 -0.29 -17.66 -23.63
N GLU A 217 0.34 -16.71 -24.33
CA GLU A 217 1.75 -16.33 -24.16
C GLU A 217 2.06 -15.67 -22.80
N GLN A 218 1.11 -14.94 -22.20
CA GLN A 218 1.29 -14.30 -20.91
C GLN A 218 0.97 -15.23 -19.73
N LEU A 219 0.22 -16.33 -19.94
CA LEU A 219 0.14 -17.41 -18.97
C LEU A 219 1.49 -18.12 -18.81
N ALA A 220 2.30 -18.21 -19.88
CA ALA A 220 3.69 -18.65 -19.77
C ALA A 220 4.57 -17.69 -18.95
N SER A 221 4.16 -16.43 -18.77
CA SER A 221 4.82 -15.44 -17.90
C SER A 221 4.37 -15.51 -16.43
N THR A 222 3.26 -16.19 -16.11
CA THR A 222 2.82 -16.37 -14.70
C THR A 222 3.69 -17.36 -13.92
N GLY A 223 4.76 -17.88 -14.53
CA GLY A 223 5.85 -18.59 -13.89
C GLY A 223 7.20 -17.88 -14.07
N ARG A 224 7.41 -16.73 -13.40
CA ARG A 224 8.70 -16.11 -13.05
C ARG A 224 9.94 -16.64 -13.80
N ASN A 225 10.14 -16.17 -15.04
CA ASN A 225 11.50 -15.96 -15.55
C ASN A 225 12.07 -14.60 -15.08
N ASP A 226 11.33 -13.88 -14.24
CA ASP A 226 11.48 -12.43 -14.10
C ASP A 226 12.53 -12.03 -13.06
N ALA A 227 13.01 -12.97 -12.24
CA ALA A 227 14.23 -12.74 -11.47
C ALA A 227 15.49 -12.71 -12.38
N PHE A 228 15.41 -13.23 -13.61
CA PHE A 228 16.54 -13.30 -14.54
C PHE A 228 16.69 -12.06 -15.42
N MET A 229 15.58 -11.42 -15.82
CA MET A 229 15.59 -10.36 -16.83
C MET A 229 16.26 -9.06 -16.34
N TYR A 230 16.03 -8.63 -15.09
CA TYR A 230 16.64 -7.40 -14.56
C TYR A 230 18.17 -7.44 -14.58
N LYS A 231 18.75 -8.62 -14.29
CA LYS A 231 20.20 -8.85 -14.33
C LYS A 231 20.75 -8.93 -15.75
N GLN A 232 19.97 -9.41 -16.71
CA GLN A 232 20.36 -9.50 -18.11
C GLN A 232 20.21 -8.17 -18.85
N TRP A 233 19.30 -7.30 -18.41
CA TRP A 233 19.06 -5.97 -18.98
C TRP A 233 19.89 -4.85 -18.34
N GLY A 234 20.67 -5.14 -17.29
CA GLY A 234 21.60 -4.19 -16.70
C GLY A 234 20.94 -2.96 -16.06
N LEU A 235 19.71 -3.11 -15.56
CA LEU A 235 18.98 -2.02 -14.90
C LEU A 235 19.40 -1.97 -13.42
N GLU A 236 20.04 -0.89 -12.99
CA GLU A 236 20.44 -0.66 -11.59
C GLU A 236 19.30 -0.02 -10.77
N LYS A 237 19.36 -0.22 -9.44
CA LYS A 237 18.40 0.36 -8.48
C LYS A 237 18.52 1.90 -8.47
N GLY A 238 17.47 2.61 -8.87
CA GLY A 238 17.36 4.05 -8.58
C GLY A 238 16.48 4.91 -9.48
N GLU A 239 16.07 4.46 -10.67
CA GLU A 239 15.42 5.38 -11.63
C GLU A 239 13.88 5.43 -11.60
N TYR A 240 13.21 4.66 -10.74
CA TYR A 240 11.75 4.51 -10.81
C TYR A 240 11.02 4.90 -9.52
N PHE A 241 11.21 6.13 -9.06
CA PHE A 241 10.23 6.81 -8.20
C PHE A 241 10.18 8.31 -8.54
N LEU A 242 9.51 8.64 -9.64
CA LEU A 242 8.86 9.93 -9.82
C LEU A 242 7.50 9.67 -10.47
N TYR A 243 6.48 10.36 -9.93
CA TYR A 243 5.04 10.30 -10.18
C TYR A 243 4.24 9.36 -9.29
#